data_AF-A0A2V5T6Y4-F1
#
_entry.id   AF-A0A2V5T6Y4-F1
#
_cell.length_a   1.000
_cell.length_b   1.000
_cell.length_c   1.000
_cell.angle_alpha   90.00
_cell.angle_beta   90.00
_cell.angle_gamma   90.00
#
_symmetry.space_group_name_H-M   'P 1'
#
loop_
_entity.id
_entity.type
_entity.pdbx_description
1 polymer ?
#
loop_
_entity_poly.entity_id
_entity_poly.type
_entity_poly.pdbx_seq_one_letter_code
_entity_poly.pdbx_strand_id
1 'polypeptide(L)' 'NAVNEARRLGIPVVAIVDTNADPELVDYPIAGNDDAIRAIRVILQKLVDAIVSASSETRVREQVEMAGVSA' A
#
# COMPACT_ATOMS: atom_id res chain seq x y z
N ASN A 1 10.98 -16.41 5.98
CA ASN A 1 10.69 -15.51 4.84
C ASN A 1 9.35 -14.83 5.07
N ALA A 2 9.35 -13.50 5.08
CA ALA A 2 8.18 -12.67 5.36
C ALA A 2 7.03 -12.88 4.36
N VAL A 3 7.34 -13.02 3.07
CA VAL A 3 6.32 -13.28 2.02
C VAL A 3 5.54 -14.57 2.31
N ASN A 4 6.24 -15.65 2.67
CA ASN A 4 5.60 -16.94 2.99
C ASN A 4 4.77 -16.88 4.28
N GLU A 5 5.19 -16.06 5.24
CA GLU A 5 4.46 -15.86 6.50
C GLU A 5 3.18 -15.04 6.27
N ALA A 6 3.27 -13.94 5.52
CA ALA A 6 2.12 -13.13 5.13
C ALA A 6 1.07 -13.96 4.38
N ARG A 7 1.51 -14.79 3.42
CA ARG A 7 0.62 -15.72 2.69
C ARG A 7 -0.06 -16.73 3.62
N ARG A 8 0.65 -17.26 4.61
CA ARG A 8 0.06 -18.18 5.61
C ARG A 8 -0.97 -17.50 6.50
N LEU A 9 -0.78 -16.23 6.81
CA LEU A 9 -1.69 -15.42 7.63
C LEU A 9 -2.83 -14.79 6.82
N GLY A 10 -2.85 -14.96 5.49
CA GLY A 10 -3.84 -14.33 4.62
C GLY A 10 -3.69 -12.80 4.56
N ILE A 11 -2.50 -12.28 4.83
CA ILE A 11 -2.19 -10.86 4.76
C ILE A 11 -1.76 -10.54 3.32
N PRO A 12 -2.45 -9.63 2.62
CA PRO A 12 -2.09 -9.25 1.26
C PRO A 12 -0.74 -8.52 1.24
N VAL A 13 0.09 -8.83 0.25
CA VAL A 13 1.45 -8.31 0.11
C VAL A 13 1.53 -7.36 -1.09
N VAL A 14 2.07 -6.17 -0.83
CA VAL A 14 2.50 -5.20 -1.85
C VAL A 14 4.02 -5.17 -1.81
N ALA A 15 4.70 -5.34 -2.95
CA ALA A 15 6.16 -5.33 -3.01
C ALA A 15 6.68 -4.78 -4.33
N ILE A 16 7.89 -4.20 -4.28
CA ILE A 16 8.65 -3.83 -5.48
C ILE A 16 9.28 -5.11 -6.03
N VAL A 17 9.14 -5.33 -7.34
CA VAL A 17 9.64 -6.53 -8.03
C VAL A 17 10.54 -6.06 -9.19
N ASP A 18 11.82 -6.44 -9.13
CA ASP A 18 12.78 -6.29 -10.23
C ASP A 18 12.92 -7.61 -11.02
N THR A 19 13.75 -7.62 -12.05
CA THR A 19 13.97 -8.71 -13.02
C THR A 19 14.37 -10.05 -12.40
N ASN A 20 14.85 -10.07 -11.16
CA ASN A 20 15.30 -11.27 -10.45
C ASN A 20 14.31 -11.75 -9.36
N ALA A 21 13.16 -11.08 -9.19
CA ALA A 21 12.13 -11.44 -8.23
C ALA A 21 10.90 -12.02 -8.93
N ASP A 22 10.26 -13.01 -8.30
CA ASP A 22 9.07 -13.67 -8.84
C ASP A 22 7.79 -12.89 -8.45
N PRO A 23 7.09 -12.25 -9.41
CA PRO A 23 5.88 -11.46 -9.13
C PRO A 23 4.70 -12.33 -8.69
N GLU A 24 4.68 -13.64 -8.97
CA GLU A 24 3.57 -14.52 -8.59
C GLU A 24 3.48 -14.78 -7.07
N LEU A 25 4.52 -14.38 -6.32
CA LEU A 25 4.56 -14.50 -4.87
C LEU A 25 3.91 -13.30 -4.15
N VAL A 26 3.50 -12.27 -4.88
CA VAL A 26 3.02 -10.98 -4.36
C VAL A 26 1.66 -10.66 -4.96
N ASP A 27 0.70 -10.20 -4.15
CA ASP A 27 -0.65 -9.90 -4.62
C ASP A 27 -0.70 -8.63 -5.48
N TYR A 28 0.09 -7.63 -5.10
CA TYR A 28 0.19 -6.35 -5.81
C TYR A 28 1.66 -6.02 -6.12
N PRO A 29 2.23 -6.62 -7.19
CA PRO A 29 3.61 -6.37 -7.57
C PRO A 29 3.75 -4.98 -8.24
N ILE A 30 4.74 -4.22 -7.81
CA ILE A 30 5.15 -2.95 -8.41
C ILE A 30 6.46 -3.18 -9.16
N ALA A 31 6.42 -3.19 -10.49
CA ALA A 31 7.65 -3.30 -11.28
C ALA A 31 8.57 -2.10 -11.02
N GLY A 32 9.81 -2.35 -10.58
CA GLY A 32 10.75 -1.29 -10.27
C GLY A 32 12.09 -1.80 -9.76
N ASN A 33 13.08 -0.92 -9.78
CA ASN A 33 14.41 -1.19 -9.26
C ASN A 33 14.40 -1.08 -7.73
N ASP A 34 14.58 -2.20 -7.03
CA ASP A 34 14.64 -2.30 -5.58
C ASP A 34 16.06 -2.07 -5.00
N ASP A 35 17.10 -2.11 -5.82
CA ASP A 35 18.48 -1.76 -5.42
C ASP A 35 18.68 -0.23 -5.23
N ALA A 36 17.93 0.59 -5.96
CA ALA A 36 18.13 2.03 -6.00
C ALA A 36 17.31 2.78 -4.94
N ILE A 37 17.99 3.41 -3.97
CA ILE A 37 17.35 4.22 -2.92
C ILE A 37 16.40 5.31 -3.45
N ARG A 38 16.73 5.92 -4.60
CA ARG A 38 15.89 6.94 -5.23
C ARG A 38 14.58 6.34 -5.74
N ALA A 39 14.63 5.15 -6.35
CA ALA A 39 13.45 4.45 -6.86
C ALA A 39 12.52 4.05 -5.70
N ILE A 40 13.06 3.41 -4.67
CA ILE A 40 12.31 3.06 -3.45
C ILE A 40 11.63 4.30 -2.85
N ARG A 41 12.36 5.41 -2.69
CA ARG A 41 11.81 6.64 -2.13
C ARG A 41 10.64 7.20 -2.92
N VAL A 42 10.73 7.22 -4.25
CA VAL A 42 9.65 7.73 -5.11
C VAL A 42 8.40 6.88 -4.95
N ILE A 43 8.55 5.55 -4.96
CA ILE A 43 7.42 4.61 -4.82
C ILE A 43 6.78 4.77 -3.44
N LEU A 44 7.58 4.74 -2.37
CA LEU A 44 7.08 4.88 -1.00
C LEU A 44 6.41 6.23 -0.76
N GLN A 45 6.96 7.33 -1.31
CA GLN A 45 6.34 8.65 -1.17
C GLN A 45 4.94 8.66 -1.76
N LYS A 46 4.75 8.12 -2.97
CA LYS A 46 3.44 8.06 -3.61
C LYS A 46 2.45 7.18 -2.85
N LEU A 47 2.92 6.06 -2.31
CA LEU A 47 2.11 5.19 -1.46
C LEU A 47 1.65 5.92 -0.18
N VAL A 48 2.58 6.58 0.51
CA VAL A 48 2.27 7.33 1.74
C VAL A 48 1.32 8.50 1.46
N ASP A 49 1.58 9.27 0.40
CA ASP A 49 0.70 10.39 0.00
C ASP A 49 -0.73 9.89 -0.21
N ALA A 50 -0.91 8.78 -0.94
CA ALA A 50 -2.23 8.18 -1.18
C ALA A 50 -2.92 7.72 0.11
N ILE A 51 -2.19 7.07 1.03
CA ILE A 51 -2.73 6.61 2.32
C ILE A 51 -3.17 7.79 3.19
N VAL A 52 -2.37 8.86 3.23
CA VAL A 52 -2.67 10.06 4.01
C VAL A 52 -3.90 10.76 3.44
N SER A 53 -3.97 10.94 2.12
CA SER A 53 -5.15 11.50 1.44
C SER A 53 -6.40 10.67 1.72
N ALA A 54 -6.36 9.36 1.51
CA ALA A 54 -7.51 8.48 1.75
C ALA A 54 -7.97 8.49 3.21
N SER A 55 -7.05 8.51 4.16
CA SER A 55 -7.37 8.59 5.59
C SER A 55 -8.04 9.91 5.95
N SER A 56 -7.60 11.01 5.34
CA SER A 56 -8.20 12.33 5.56
C SER A 56 -9.62 12.42 4.97
N GLU A 57 -9.83 11.89 3.77
CA GLU A 57 -11.13 11.85 3.10
C GLU A 57 -12.11 10.96 3.84
N THR A 58 -11.65 9.80 4.34
CA THR A 58 -12.47 8.89 5.15
C THR A 58 -12.95 9.58 6.42
N ARG A 59 -12.06 10.27 7.13
CA ARG A 59 -12.42 11.03 8.35
C ARG A 59 -13.43 12.14 8.07
N VAL A 60 -13.28 12.86 6.96
CA VAL A 60 -14.25 13.89 6.55
C VAL A 60 -15.61 13.25 6.24
N ARG A 61 -15.63 12.13 5.51
CA ARG A 61 -16.85 11.41 5.17
C ARG A 61 -17.59 10.90 6.42
N GLU A 62 -16.87 10.32 7.36
CA GLU A 62 -17.42 9.89 8.66
C GLU A 62 -17.99 11.07 9.45
N GLN A 63 -17.31 12.22 9.46
CA GLN A 63 -17.81 13.43 10.13
C GLN A 63 -19.09 13.97 9.49
N VAL A 64 -19.18 13.96 8.15
CA VAL A 64 -20.38 14.37 7.41
C VAL A 64 -21.54 13.42 7.69
N GLU A 65 -21.32 12.11 7.70
CA GLU A 65 -22.34 11.11 8.04
C GLU A 65 -22.81 11.26 9.50
N MET A 66 -21.88 11.44 10.45
CA MET A 66 -22.21 11.66 11.87
C MET A 66 -23.01 12.95 12.12
N ALA A 67 -22.71 14.03 11.40
CA ALA A 67 -23.45 15.27 11.47
C ALA A 67 -24.85 15.16 10.84
N GLY A 68 -25.00 14.33 9.79
CA GLY A 68 -26.28 14.10 9.10
C GLY A 68 -27.26 13.18 9.87
N VAL A 69 -26.78 12.29 10.74
CA VAL A 69 -27.62 11.41 11.57
C VAL A 69 -28.19 12.11 12.82
N SER A 70 -27.65 13.28 13.18
CA SER A 70 -28.04 14.05 14.36
C SER A 70 -29.04 15.21 14.07
N ALA A 71 -29.60 15.27 12.85
CA ALA A 71 -30.54 16.29 12.40
C ALA A 71 -31.96 15.74 12.20
#